data_AF-A0A9E0FI61-F1
#
_entry.id   AF-A0A9E0FI61-F1
#
_cell.length_a   1.000
_cell.length_b   1.000
_cell.length_c   1.000
_cell.angle_alpha   90.00
_cell.angle_beta   90.00
_cell.angle_gamma   90.00
#
_symmetry.space_group_name_H-M   'P 1'
#
loop_
_entity.id
_entity.type
_entity.pdbx_description
1 polymer ?
#
loop_
_entity_poly.entity_id
_entity_poly.type
_entity_poly.pdbx_seq_one_letter_code
_entity_poly.pdbx_strand_id
1 'polypeptide(L)'
;MNRNLHLSNYLNYHTLKVFYSFSFLVIISVFLGCKQQVNWSAEQQKAFYEICYDGTVENFDTVVAESYCKCMLAAIMEKYPDPESIENISTEEMEQYANDCLQ
;
A
#
# COMPACT_ATOMS: atom_id res chain seq x y z
N MET A 1 -44.91 -43.38 0.94
CA MET A 1 -44.15 -42.13 1.16
C MET A 1 -42.85 -42.47 1.89
N ASN A 2 -41.72 -42.47 1.18
CA ASN A 2 -40.46 -43.07 1.64
C ASN A 2 -39.67 -42.06 2.50
N ARG A 3 -39.82 -42.16 3.83
CA ARG A 3 -39.21 -41.22 4.82
C ARG A 3 -37.68 -41.17 4.78
N ASN A 4 -37.02 -42.18 4.22
CA ASN A 4 -35.56 -42.28 4.17
C ASN A 4 -34.91 -41.30 3.16
N LEU A 5 -35.64 -40.89 2.11
CA LEU A 5 -35.14 -39.95 1.09
C LEU A 5 -35.06 -38.50 1.58
N HIS A 6 -35.85 -38.14 2.60
CA HIS A 6 -35.86 -36.77 3.15
C HIS A 6 -34.71 -36.54 4.15
N LEU A 7 -34.33 -37.58 4.90
CA LEU A 7 -33.23 -37.50 5.87
C LEU A 7 -31.86 -37.45 5.20
N SER A 8 -31.66 -38.19 4.10
CA SER A 8 -30.38 -38.15 3.36
C SER A 8 -30.12 -36.80 2.70
N ASN A 9 -31.15 -36.15 2.16
CA ASN A 9 -31.05 -34.81 1.58
C ASN A 9 -30.81 -33.72 2.65
N TYR A 10 -31.39 -33.86 3.83
CA TYR A 10 -31.21 -32.92 4.94
C TYR A 10 -29.80 -33.01 5.55
N LEU A 11 -29.28 -34.23 5.73
CA LEU A 11 -27.91 -34.46 6.20
C LEU A 11 -26.88 -33.91 5.20
N ASN A 12 -27.03 -34.18 3.90
CA ASN A 12 -26.13 -33.68 2.85
C ASN A 12 -26.13 -32.14 2.74
N TYR A 13 -27.30 -31.50 2.86
CA TYR A 13 -27.41 -30.03 2.84
C TYR A 13 -26.71 -29.37 4.03
N HIS A 14 -26.79 -30.00 5.21
CA HIS A 14 -26.15 -29.51 6.42
C HIS A 14 -24.62 -29.66 6.38
N THR A 15 -24.10 -30.81 5.93
CA THR A 15 -22.65 -30.98 5.76
C THR A 15 -22.08 -30.04 4.71
N LEU A 16 -22.73 -29.88 3.54
CA LEU A 16 -22.26 -28.94 2.51
C LEU A 16 -22.17 -27.50 3.00
N LYS A 17 -23.16 -27.00 3.73
CA LYS A 17 -23.15 -25.64 4.30
C LYS A 17 -22.00 -25.41 5.27
N VAL A 18 -21.69 -26.40 6.08
CA VAL A 18 -20.58 -26.33 7.05
C VAL A 18 -19.24 -26.25 6.31
N PHE A 19 -19.01 -27.08 5.30
CA PHE A 19 -17.78 -27.03 4.50
C PHE A 19 -17.60 -25.69 3.75
N TYR A 20 -18.67 -25.14 3.17
CA TYR A 20 -18.62 -23.82 2.53
C TYR A 20 -18.36 -22.68 3.53
N SER A 21 -18.94 -22.74 4.73
CA SER A 21 -18.73 -21.75 5.79
C SER A 21 -17.29 -21.76 6.31
N PHE A 22 -16.69 -22.94 6.50
CA PHE A 22 -15.29 -23.05 6.93
C PHE A 22 -14.32 -22.60 5.84
N SER A 23 -14.62 -22.92 4.56
CA SER A 23 -13.77 -22.53 3.43
C SER A 23 -13.75 -21.01 3.22
N PHE A 24 -14.88 -20.33 3.43
CA PHE A 24 -14.98 -18.88 3.31
C PHE A 24 -14.19 -18.12 4.39
N LEU A 25 -14.14 -18.65 5.62
CA LEU A 25 -13.39 -18.04 6.73
C LEU A 25 -11.87 -18.13 6.56
N VAL A 26 -11.35 -19.22 5.98
CA VAL A 26 -9.92 -19.35 5.71
C VAL A 26 -9.48 -18.39 4.60
N ILE A 27 -10.29 -18.21 3.55
CA ILE A 27 -9.97 -17.31 2.44
C ILE A 27 -9.91 -15.85 2.90
N ILE A 28 -10.81 -15.40 3.79
CA ILE A 28 -10.81 -14.02 4.32
C ILE A 28 -9.52 -13.71 5.11
N SER A 29 -8.97 -14.70 5.83
CA SER A 29 -7.77 -14.49 6.65
C SER A 29 -6.50 -14.23 5.84
N VAL A 30 -6.45 -14.68 4.58
CA VAL A 30 -5.28 -14.51 3.69
C VAL A 30 -5.19 -13.09 3.11
N PHE A 31 -6.31 -12.36 3.01
CA PHE A 31 -6.34 -11.00 2.42
C PHE A 31 -5.97 -9.88 3.40
N LEU A 32 -5.78 -10.16 4.70
CA LEU A 32 -5.58 -9.16 5.76
C LEU A 32 -4.10 -8.90 6.14
N GLY A 33 -3.13 -9.51 5.47
CA GLY A 33 -1.84 -9.79 6.10
C GLY A 33 -0.59 -8.97 5.76
N CYS A 34 -0.53 -8.20 4.67
CA CYS A 34 0.72 -7.52 4.29
C CYS A 34 0.63 -6.01 4.53
N LYS A 35 1.00 -5.54 5.74
CA LYS A 35 1.42 -4.15 5.93
C LYS A 35 2.84 -4.02 5.41
N GLN A 36 3.02 -3.30 4.32
CA GLN A 36 4.34 -3.04 3.76
C GLN A 36 5.17 -2.23 4.77
N GLN A 37 6.32 -2.77 5.17
CA GLN A 37 7.19 -2.14 6.15
C GLN A 37 8.04 -1.07 5.45
N VAL A 38 7.86 0.18 5.83
CA VAL A 38 8.71 1.30 5.39
C VAL A 38 9.98 1.30 6.23
N ASN A 39 11.13 1.14 5.57
CA ASN A 39 12.45 0.97 6.17
C ASN A 39 13.30 2.25 6.19
N TRP A 40 12.68 3.41 5.98
CA TRP A 40 13.37 4.70 5.98
C TRP A 40 13.70 5.18 7.39
N SER A 41 14.98 5.37 7.69
CA SER A 41 15.41 6.02 8.92
C SER A 41 15.07 7.52 8.91
N ALA A 42 14.97 8.13 10.10
CA ALA A 42 14.75 9.58 10.20
C ALA A 42 15.88 10.39 9.53
N GLU A 43 17.10 9.87 9.55
CA GLU A 43 18.27 10.49 8.90
C GLU A 43 18.14 10.46 7.38
N GLN A 44 17.67 9.34 6.80
CA GLN A 44 17.44 9.22 5.37
C GLN A 44 16.30 10.12 4.89
N GLN A 45 15.21 10.18 5.65
CA GLN A 45 14.09 11.08 5.37
C GLN A 45 14.55 12.54 5.39
N LYS A 46 15.34 12.91 6.40
CA LYS A 46 15.90 14.25 6.52
C LYS A 46 16.86 14.58 5.37
N ALA A 47 17.76 13.65 5.01
CA ALA A 47 18.69 13.86 3.91
C ALA A 47 17.98 14.05 2.57
N PHE A 48 16.96 13.23 2.28
CA PHE A 48 16.13 13.42 1.08
C PHE A 48 15.44 14.78 1.08
N TYR A 49 14.84 15.15 2.21
CA TYR A 49 14.16 16.43 2.37
C TYR A 49 15.10 17.62 2.15
N GLU A 50 16.29 17.61 2.76
CA GLU A 50 17.28 18.70 2.61
C GLU A 50 17.73 18.85 1.16
N ILE A 51 18.04 17.75 0.47
CA ILE A 51 18.42 17.77 -0.94
C ILE A 51 17.30 18.34 -1.82
N CYS A 52 16.06 17.90 -1.58
CA CYS A 52 14.90 18.42 -2.30
C CYS A 52 14.72 19.92 -2.03
N TYR A 53 14.77 20.32 -0.76
CA TYR A 53 14.52 21.69 -0.34
C TYR A 53 15.56 22.63 -0.94
N ASP A 54 16.85 22.31 -0.80
CA ASP A 54 17.95 23.10 -1.35
C ASP A 54 17.85 23.26 -2.88
N GLY A 55 17.41 22.21 -3.59
CA GLY A 55 17.20 22.28 -5.05
C GLY A 55 15.93 23.05 -5.47
N THR A 56 14.97 23.24 -4.58
CA THR A 56 13.65 23.80 -4.90
C THR A 56 13.53 25.28 -4.49
N VAL A 57 14.18 25.70 -3.41
CA VAL A 57 14.08 27.07 -2.87
C VAL A 57 14.59 28.16 -3.81
N GLU A 58 15.40 27.82 -4.80
CA GLU A 58 15.83 28.79 -5.82
C GLU A 58 14.68 29.21 -6.75
N ASN A 59 13.68 28.35 -6.92
CA ASN A 59 12.60 28.51 -7.90
C ASN A 59 11.23 28.71 -7.26
N PHE A 60 11.10 28.42 -5.96
CA PHE A 60 9.85 28.47 -5.22
C PHE A 60 9.97 29.27 -3.93
N ASP A 61 8.87 29.85 -3.49
CA ASP A 61 8.76 30.39 -2.13
C ASP A 61 9.05 29.27 -1.12
N THR A 62 9.67 29.63 0.01
CA THR A 62 10.08 28.68 1.06
C THR A 62 8.93 27.79 1.52
N VAL A 63 7.74 28.36 1.73
CA VAL A 63 6.53 27.60 2.12
C VAL A 63 6.12 26.58 1.06
N VAL A 64 6.23 26.96 -0.22
CA VAL A 64 5.89 26.06 -1.34
C VAL A 64 6.94 24.97 -1.47
N ALA A 65 8.24 25.31 -1.36
CA ALA A 65 9.34 24.35 -1.37
C ALA A 65 9.22 23.33 -0.23
N GLU A 66 8.89 23.78 0.99
CA GLU A 66 8.66 22.88 2.12
C GLU A 66 7.49 21.92 1.86
N SER A 67 6.37 22.43 1.35
CA SER A 67 5.17 21.63 1.07
C SER A 67 5.45 20.59 -0.02
N TYR A 68 6.08 21.02 -1.12
CA TYR A 68 6.47 20.18 -2.23
C TYR A 68 7.41 19.05 -1.77
N CYS A 69 8.47 19.35 -1.03
CA CYS A 69 9.43 18.35 -0.60
C CYS A 69 8.86 17.36 0.42
N LYS A 70 7.95 17.80 1.31
CA LYS A 70 7.21 16.90 2.20
C LYS A 70 6.31 15.95 1.41
N CYS A 71 5.64 16.46 0.38
CA CYS A 71 4.80 15.64 -0.50
C CYS A 71 5.64 14.61 -1.27
N MET A 72 6.74 15.03 -1.90
CA MET A 72 7.65 14.15 -2.65
C MET A 72 8.20 13.03 -1.78
N LEU A 73 8.68 13.36 -0.57
CA LEU A 73 9.17 12.38 0.39
C LEU A 73 8.10 11.34 0.73
N ALA A 74 6.86 11.77 0.99
CA ALA A 74 5.76 10.86 1.31
C ALA A 74 5.41 9.92 0.15
N ALA A 75 5.32 10.46 -1.08
CA ALA A 75 5.03 9.67 -2.29
C ALA A 75 6.11 8.62 -2.54
N ILE A 76 7.39 9.01 -2.43
CA ILE A 76 8.52 8.11 -2.63
C ILE A 76 8.56 7.03 -1.54
N MET A 77 8.37 7.38 -0.26
CA MET A 77 8.34 6.39 0.82
C MET A 77 7.19 5.39 0.68
N GLU A 78 6.07 5.78 0.09
CA GLU A 78 4.94 4.90 -0.16
C GLU A 78 5.26 3.87 -1.26
N LYS A 79 5.89 4.31 -2.36
CA LYS A 79 6.19 3.44 -3.52
C LYS A 79 7.51 2.69 -3.42
N TYR A 80 8.48 3.26 -2.71
CA TYR A 80 9.80 2.72 -2.45
C TYR A 80 10.04 2.67 -0.93
N PRO A 81 9.43 1.69 -0.23
CA PRO A 81 9.57 1.55 1.22
C PRO A 81 11.00 1.20 1.64
N ASP A 82 11.82 0.73 0.70
CA ASP A 82 13.26 0.56 0.86
C ASP A 82 13.99 1.74 0.22
N PRO A 83 14.75 2.56 0.96
CA PRO A 83 15.49 3.68 0.40
C PRO A 83 16.56 3.26 -0.62
N GLU A 84 17.07 2.02 -0.56
CA GLU A 84 18.00 1.53 -1.58
C GLU A 84 17.31 1.35 -2.95
N SER A 85 15.99 1.17 -2.96
CA SER A 85 15.22 0.99 -4.20
C SER A 85 14.95 2.29 -4.97
N ILE A 86 15.26 3.46 -4.39
CA ILE A 86 15.06 4.77 -5.04
C ILE A 86 15.84 4.86 -6.36
N GLU A 87 16.98 4.18 -6.49
CA GLU A 87 17.77 4.16 -7.75
C GLU A 87 17.00 3.59 -8.95
N ASN A 88 15.92 2.85 -8.69
CA ASN A 88 15.07 2.25 -9.72
C ASN A 88 13.90 3.15 -10.15
N ILE A 89 13.78 4.35 -9.58
CA ILE A 89 12.77 5.31 -10.00
C ILE A 89 13.04 5.72 -11.45
N SER A 90 12.06 5.55 -12.32
CA SER A 90 12.15 6.07 -13.67
C SER A 90 11.97 7.58 -13.67
N THR A 91 12.51 8.26 -14.69
CA THR A 91 12.29 9.70 -14.86
C THR A 91 10.80 10.02 -14.98
N GLU A 92 10.02 9.16 -15.65
CA GLU A 92 8.57 9.31 -15.80
C GLU A 92 7.84 9.24 -14.46
N GLU A 93 8.19 8.29 -13.59
CA GLU A 93 7.63 8.20 -12.24
C GLU A 93 7.99 9.43 -11.39
N MET A 94 9.23 9.90 -11.49
CA MET A 94 9.67 11.10 -10.75
C MET A 94 8.93 12.36 -11.23
N GLU A 95 8.74 12.53 -12.53
CA GLU A 95 7.93 13.61 -13.12
C GLU A 95 6.47 13.52 -12.68
N GLN A 96 5.91 12.31 -12.60
CA GLN A 96 4.55 12.10 -12.12
C GLN A 96 4.42 12.56 -10.66
N TYR A 97 5.31 12.12 -9.76
CA TYR A 97 5.27 12.54 -8.36
C TYR A 97 5.45 14.06 -8.22
N ALA A 98 6.33 14.66 -9.02
CA ALA A 98 6.54 16.10 -9.02
C ALA A 98 5.25 16.84 -9.41
N ASN A 99 4.58 16.40 -10.47
CA ASN A 99 3.31 16.97 -10.91
C ASN A 99 2.22 16.82 -9.84
N ASP A 100 2.09 15.64 -9.23
CA ASP A 100 1.10 15.38 -8.18
C ASP A 100 1.33 16.28 -6.95
N CYS A 101 2.59 16.61 -6.65
CA CYS A 101 2.98 17.46 -5.52
C CYS A 101 2.94 18.97 -5.80
N LEU A 102 2.69 19.38 -7.05
CA LEU A 102 2.57 20.79 -7.45
C LEU A 102 1.11 21.22 -7.69
N GLN A 103 0.13 20.33 -7.54
CA GLN A 103 -1.31 20.63 -7.63
C GLN A 103 -1.85 21.28 -6.36
#